data_AF-A0A699ZSZ3-F1
#
_entry.id   AF-A0A699ZSZ3-F1
#
_cell.length_a   1.000
_cell.length_b   1.000
_cell.length_c   1.000
_cell.angle_alpha   90.00
_cell.angle_beta   90.00
_cell.angle_gamma   90.00
#
_symmetry.space_group_name_H-M   'P 1'
#
loop_
_entity.id
_entity.type
_entity.pdbx_description
1 polymer ?
#
loop_
_entity_poly.entity_id
_entity_poly.type
_entity_poly.pdbx_seq_one_letter_code
_entity_poly.pdbx_strand_id
1 'polypeptide(L)'
;MTNSSASHMIGRALAAMQRGQRSLKDVRSGQLVAGDQLAWWKLTKSQVKHASSLNNARRTTQRWLAPIKPHLQHLAAASSASTSLVANLKHIAVTLATWDAVWEVYMDPKWAQQRLRLYGAQDRALEQFFKKVYFNESVAEARRVTEACLARWDALVARLPDDERSKLQRSMGLKMEQLKAEFDLVAKLHLEE
;
A
#
# COMPACT_ATOMS: atom_id res chain seq x y z
N MET A 1 7.28 -17.23 17.11
CA MET A 1 7.22 -17.54 15.67
C MET A 1 6.99 -16.25 14.89
N THR A 2 7.56 -16.15 13.69
CA THR A 2 8.18 -14.95 13.10
C THR A 2 7.21 -13.83 12.68
N ASN A 3 7.28 -12.68 13.36
CA ASN A 3 6.81 -11.35 12.90
C ASN A 3 7.47 -10.88 11.58
N SER A 4 8.40 -11.67 11.04
CA SER A 4 9.18 -11.34 9.85
C SER A 4 8.36 -11.46 8.56
N SER A 5 7.48 -12.46 8.43
CA SER A 5 6.98 -12.85 7.11
C SER A 5 6.05 -11.82 6.45
N ALA A 6 5.13 -11.21 7.21
CA ALA A 6 4.16 -10.23 6.68
C ALA A 6 4.80 -8.86 6.40
N SER A 7 5.63 -8.35 7.31
CA SER A 7 6.39 -7.11 7.07
C SER A 7 7.41 -7.27 5.94
N HIS A 8 7.94 -8.47 5.75
CA HIS A 8 8.85 -8.78 4.64
C HIS A 8 8.10 -8.92 3.29
N MET A 9 6.84 -9.37 3.26
CA MET A 9 6.00 -9.33 2.06
C MET A 9 5.63 -7.89 1.67
N ILE A 10 5.19 -7.06 2.62
CA ILE A 10 4.87 -5.65 2.37
C ILE A 10 6.12 -4.88 1.94
N GLY A 11 7.27 -5.13 2.59
CA GLY A 11 8.55 -4.55 2.22
C GLY A 11 9.02 -4.97 0.82
N ARG A 12 8.83 -6.24 0.43
CA ARG A 12 9.16 -6.73 -0.91
C ARG A 12 8.26 -6.15 -1.99
N ALA A 13 6.96 -5.98 -1.73
CA ALA A 13 6.04 -5.34 -2.66
C ALA A 13 6.41 -3.86 -2.88
N LEU A 14 6.70 -3.11 -1.81
CA LEU A 14 7.19 -1.73 -1.87
C LEU A 14 8.54 -1.61 -2.61
N ALA A 15 9.48 -2.54 -2.37
CA ALA A 15 10.78 -2.55 -3.04
C ALA A 15 10.71 -2.99 -4.51
N ALA A 16 9.77 -3.88 -4.88
CA ALA A 16 9.49 -4.21 -6.27
C ALA A 16 8.89 -3.00 -7.01
N MET A 17 7.96 -2.27 -6.37
CA MET A 17 7.45 -0.98 -6.85
C MET A 17 8.58 0.03 -7.08
N GLN A 18 9.49 0.19 -6.12
CA GLN A 18 10.63 1.12 -6.22
C GLN A 18 11.69 0.70 -7.27
N ARG A 19 11.79 -0.59 -7.59
CA ARG A 19 12.67 -1.09 -8.66
C ARG A 19 12.05 -0.91 -10.05
N GLY A 20 10.74 -1.14 -10.18
CA GLY A 20 9.98 -0.75 -11.39
C GLY A 20 10.06 0.75 -11.67
N GLN A 21 10.13 1.57 -10.61
CA GLN A 21 10.31 3.03 -10.65
C GLN A 21 11.61 3.50 -11.34
N ARG A 22 12.64 2.65 -11.39
CA ARG A 22 13.98 3.00 -11.92
C ARG A 22 14.25 2.45 -13.33
N SER A 23 13.49 1.47 -13.80
CA SER A 23 13.80 0.71 -15.03
C SER A 23 13.24 1.32 -16.33
N LEU A 24 12.53 2.45 -16.30
CA LEU A 24 11.93 3.07 -17.49
C LEU A 24 12.52 4.46 -17.83
N LYS A 25 13.64 4.82 -17.22
CA LYS A 25 14.38 6.04 -17.55
C LYS A 25 15.79 5.69 -18.02
N ASP A 26 15.89 5.20 -19.25
CA ASP A 26 16.97 5.58 -20.18
C ASP A 26 16.73 4.85 -21.51
N VAL A 27 16.19 5.56 -22.50
CA VAL A 27 16.64 5.41 -23.89
C VAL A 27 16.57 6.79 -24.55
N ARG A 28 17.74 7.41 -24.65
CA ARG A 28 18.08 8.57 -25.48
C ARG A 28 17.68 8.37 -26.96
N SER A 29 16.43 8.54 -27.41
CA SER A 29 16.17 8.57 -28.88
C SER A 29 14.81 9.03 -29.42
N GLY A 30 13.91 9.61 -28.61
CA GLY A 30 12.78 10.35 -29.18
C GLY A 30 11.42 9.67 -29.06
N GLN A 31 10.59 10.36 -28.28
CA GLN A 31 9.14 10.47 -28.40
C GLN A 31 8.27 9.22 -28.15
N LEU A 32 7.96 9.02 -26.87
CA LEU A 32 6.68 8.45 -26.43
C LEU A 32 5.88 9.57 -25.72
N VAL A 33 5.16 10.38 -26.49
CA VAL A 33 4.15 11.31 -25.93
C VAL A 33 2.87 10.52 -25.68
N ALA A 34 2.89 9.68 -24.65
CA ALA A 34 1.70 9.10 -24.01
C ALA A 34 2.02 8.42 -22.65
N GLY A 35 3.17 8.73 -22.03
CA GLY A 35 3.54 8.16 -20.72
C GLY A 35 3.27 9.09 -19.52
N ASP A 36 3.08 10.39 -19.77
CA ASP A 36 3.03 11.41 -18.71
C ASP A 36 1.65 11.53 -18.03
N GLN A 37 0.65 10.75 -18.45
CA GLN A 37 -0.72 10.78 -17.90
C GLN A 37 -1.16 9.50 -17.20
N LEU A 38 -0.28 8.52 -16.96
CA LEU A 38 -0.59 7.54 -15.92
C LEU A 38 -0.60 8.33 -14.60
N ALA A 39 -1.75 8.62 -14.00
CA ALA A 39 -1.79 9.24 -12.68
C ALA A 39 -1.12 8.27 -11.68
N TRP A 40 0.06 8.62 -11.18
CA TRP A 40 0.79 7.75 -10.25
C TRP A 40 0.11 7.82 -8.88
N TRP A 41 -0.80 6.87 -8.64
CA TRP A 41 -1.58 6.79 -7.42
C TRP A 41 -0.70 6.57 -6.20
N LYS A 42 -0.58 7.59 -5.35
CA LYS A 42 0.17 7.53 -4.09
C LYS A 42 -0.79 7.48 -2.91
N LEU A 43 -0.82 6.33 -2.22
CA LEU A 43 -1.45 6.25 -0.91
C LEU A 43 -0.51 6.85 0.14
N THR A 44 -0.89 7.98 0.72
CA THR A 44 -0.09 8.65 1.75
C THR A 44 -0.28 7.97 3.10
N LYS A 45 0.76 8.05 3.95
CA LYS A 45 0.69 7.60 5.34
C LYS A 45 -0.45 8.28 6.13
N SER A 46 -0.81 9.52 5.77
CA SER A 46 -1.93 10.25 6.39
C SER A 46 -3.28 9.62 6.04
N GLN A 47 -3.51 9.29 4.77
CA GLN A 47 -4.74 8.63 4.30
C GLN A 47 -4.92 7.26 4.96
N VAL A 48 -3.86 6.46 5.07
CA VAL A 48 -3.91 5.17 5.77
C VAL A 48 -4.31 5.36 7.23
N LYS A 49 -3.71 6.33 7.93
CA LYS A 49 -4.04 6.61 9.34
C LYS A 49 -5.50 7.03 9.53
N HIS A 50 -6.02 7.83 8.60
CA HIS A 50 -7.41 8.27 8.61
C HIS A 50 -8.36 7.09 8.38
N ALA A 51 -8.14 6.32 7.30
CA ALA A 51 -8.99 5.20 6.92
C ALA A 51 -8.96 4.04 7.94
N SER A 52 -7.79 3.77 8.53
CA SER A 52 -7.64 2.69 9.54
C SER A 52 -8.05 3.09 10.96
N SER A 53 -8.54 4.32 11.19
CA SER A 53 -8.86 4.84 12.52
C SER A 53 -7.68 4.79 13.51
N LEU A 54 -6.43 4.82 13.01
CA LEU A 54 -5.22 4.66 13.82
C LEU A 54 -5.09 5.76 14.89
N ASN A 55 -5.55 6.97 14.57
CA ASN A 55 -5.58 8.07 15.53
C ASN A 55 -6.54 7.80 16.71
N ASN A 56 -7.69 7.16 16.46
CA ASN A 56 -8.63 6.78 17.51
C ASN A 56 -8.07 5.63 18.36
N ALA A 57 -7.38 4.67 17.73
CA ALA A 57 -6.68 3.61 18.45
C ALA A 57 -5.62 4.19 19.40
N ARG A 58 -4.79 5.13 18.93
CA ARG A 58 -3.79 5.83 19.75
C ARG A 58 -4.41 6.55 20.94
N ARG A 59 -5.50 7.31 20.75
CA ARG A 59 -6.21 8.00 21.85
C ARG A 59 -6.75 7.01 22.87
N THR A 60 -7.27 5.87 22.41
CA THR A 60 -7.78 4.80 23.28
C THR A 60 -6.66 4.18 24.11
N THR A 61 -5.52 3.86 23.50
CA THR A 61 -4.30 3.41 24.21
C THR A 61 -3.86 4.43 25.27
N GLN A 62 -3.85 5.73 24.95
CA GLN A 62 -3.51 6.77 25.91
C GLN A 62 -4.48 6.81 27.10
N ARG A 63 -5.78 6.63 26.87
CA ARG A 63 -6.78 6.54 27.95
C ARG A 63 -6.55 5.32 28.84
N TRP A 64 -6.25 4.16 28.26
CA TRP A 64 -5.97 2.94 29.02
C TRP A 64 -4.70 3.03 29.86
N LEU A 65 -3.69 3.77 29.39
CA LEU A 65 -2.44 4.00 30.14
C LEU A 65 -2.55 5.12 31.18
N ALA A 66 -3.59 5.96 31.12
CA ALA A 66 -3.70 7.13 32.00
C ALA A 66 -3.65 6.78 33.50
N PRO A 67 -4.33 5.72 34.01
CA PRO A 67 -4.28 5.37 35.42
C PRO A 67 -2.89 4.93 35.90
N ILE A 68 -2.12 4.24 35.06
CA ILE A 68 -0.78 3.73 35.42
C ILE A 68 0.36 4.67 35.02
N LYS A 69 0.06 5.81 34.39
CA LYS A 69 1.07 6.77 33.96
C LYS A 69 2.02 7.22 35.08
N PRO A 70 1.57 7.50 36.32
CA PRO A 70 2.47 7.84 37.43
C PRO A 70 3.43 6.69 37.77
N HIS A 71 2.93 5.45 37.78
CA HIS A 71 3.73 4.25 38.04
C HIS A 71 4.82 4.07 36.97
N LEU A 72 4.48 4.29 35.69
CA LEU A 72 5.45 4.26 34.59
C LEU A 72 6.51 5.37 34.71
N GLN A 73 6.13 6.56 35.19
CA GLN A 73 7.07 7.66 35.43
C GLN A 73 8.02 7.33 36.60
N HIS A 74 7.51 6.73 37.68
CA HIS A 74 8.34 6.29 38.81
C HIS A 74 9.33 5.20 38.38
N LEU A 75 8.88 4.21 37.60
CA LEU A 75 9.75 3.17 37.02
C LEU A 75 10.84 3.77 36.12
N ALA A 76 10.49 4.72 35.25
CA ALA A 76 11.43 5.39 34.37
C ALA A 76 12.48 6.21 35.14
N ALA A 77 12.08 6.85 36.25
CA ALA A 77 12.97 7.60 37.12
C ALA A 77 13.94 6.69 37.91
N ALA A 78 13.52 5.46 38.21
CA ALA A 78 14.27 4.51 39.01
C ALA A 78 15.26 3.64 38.21
N SER A 79 15.74 4.10 37.04
CA SER A 79 16.59 3.35 36.09
C SER A 79 17.58 2.35 36.72
N SER A 80 17.59 1.11 36.23
CA SER A 80 18.49 0.03 36.65
C SER A 80 19.89 0.09 36.03
N ALA A 81 20.19 1.12 35.25
CA ALA A 81 21.47 1.24 34.53
C ALA A 81 22.65 1.68 35.43
N SER A 82 22.51 1.57 36.76
CA SER A 82 23.53 1.97 37.72
C SER A 82 24.36 0.79 38.21
N THR A 83 25.66 1.01 38.36
CA THR A 83 26.58 0.09 39.06
C THR A 83 26.49 0.22 40.58
N SER A 84 25.67 1.14 41.12
CA SER A 84 25.49 1.35 42.56
C SER A 84 24.45 0.40 43.14
N LEU A 85 24.82 -0.32 44.20
CA LEU A 85 23.92 -1.18 44.97
C LEU A 85 22.70 -0.41 45.50
N VAL A 86 22.89 0.82 45.97
CA VAL A 86 21.80 1.66 46.50
C VAL A 86 20.81 2.04 45.40
N ALA A 87 21.29 2.34 44.19
CA ALA A 87 20.43 2.63 43.05
C ALA A 87 19.64 1.38 42.61
N ASN A 88 20.29 0.20 42.60
CA ASN A 88 19.64 -1.06 42.28
C ASN A 88 18.56 -1.44 43.32
N LEU A 89 18.82 -1.24 44.61
CA LEU A 89 17.80 -1.47 45.65
C LEU A 89 16.59 -0.55 45.49
N LYS A 90 16.81 0.73 45.15
CA LYS A 90 15.72 1.67 44.83
C LYS A 90 14.94 1.22 43.60
N HIS A 91 15.61 0.76 42.54
CA HIS A 91 14.96 0.21 41.35
C HIS A 91 14.06 -0.98 41.68
N ILE A 92 14.57 -1.94 42.46
CA ILE A 92 13.82 -3.14 42.87
C ILE A 92 12.60 -2.74 43.72
N ALA A 93 12.78 -1.85 44.70
CA ALA A 93 11.68 -1.40 45.56
C ALA A 93 10.57 -0.70 44.75
N VAL A 94 10.92 0.18 43.82
CA VAL A 94 9.95 0.86 42.94
C VAL A 94 9.28 -0.15 42.02
N THR A 95 10.01 -1.13 41.49
CA THR A 95 9.44 -2.19 40.65
C THR A 95 8.42 -3.01 41.41
N LEU A 96 8.76 -3.51 42.59
CA LEU A 96 7.84 -4.29 43.43
C LEU A 96 6.59 -3.49 43.80
N ALA A 97 6.74 -2.23 44.19
CA ALA A 97 5.63 -1.37 44.60
C ALA A 97 4.68 -1.02 43.44
N THR A 98 5.14 -1.08 42.19
CA THR A 98 4.35 -0.69 41.01
C THR A 98 3.92 -1.87 40.15
N TRP A 99 4.45 -3.08 40.42
CA TRP A 99 4.31 -4.26 39.58
C TRP A 99 2.86 -4.64 39.33
N ASP A 100 2.07 -4.82 40.39
CA ASP A 100 0.70 -5.32 40.30
C ASP A 100 -0.19 -4.38 39.49
N ALA A 101 -0.14 -3.07 39.79
CA ALA A 101 -0.93 -2.05 39.09
C ALA A 101 -0.57 -1.95 37.60
N VAL A 102 0.72 -2.07 37.26
CA VAL A 102 1.18 -2.02 35.86
C VAL A 102 0.80 -3.29 35.11
N TRP A 103 0.94 -4.46 35.75
CA TRP A 103 0.70 -5.75 35.10
C TRP A 103 -0.80 -6.03 34.89
N GLU A 104 -1.66 -5.61 35.82
CA GLU A 104 -3.12 -5.69 35.67
C GLU A 104 -3.59 -5.01 34.39
N VAL A 105 -3.06 -3.81 34.10
CA VAL A 105 -3.41 -3.09 32.87
C VAL A 105 -2.84 -3.79 31.64
N TYR A 106 -1.60 -4.29 31.66
CA TYR A 106 -0.98 -4.91 30.48
C TYR A 106 -1.53 -6.28 30.13
N MET A 107 -2.02 -7.04 31.12
CA MET A 107 -2.61 -8.36 30.91
C MET A 107 -4.05 -8.30 30.36
N ASP A 108 -4.64 -7.11 30.30
CA ASP A 108 -5.99 -6.95 29.79
C ASP A 108 -6.09 -7.35 28.29
N PRO A 109 -7.00 -8.28 27.92
CA PRO A 109 -7.15 -8.75 26.55
C PRO A 109 -7.52 -7.65 25.55
N LYS A 110 -7.98 -6.47 26.01
CA LYS A 110 -8.27 -5.30 25.17
C LYS A 110 -7.09 -4.89 24.30
N TRP A 111 -5.85 -5.12 24.75
CA TRP A 111 -4.65 -4.81 23.98
C TRP A 111 -4.52 -5.69 22.73
N ALA A 112 -4.67 -7.01 22.90
CA ALA A 112 -4.62 -7.96 21.80
C ALA A 112 -5.78 -7.73 20.81
N GLN A 113 -6.98 -7.48 21.33
CA GLN A 113 -8.17 -7.18 20.52
C GLN A 113 -8.01 -5.89 19.70
N GLN A 114 -7.50 -4.82 20.31
CA GLN A 114 -7.27 -3.55 19.61
C GLN A 114 -6.26 -3.72 18.47
N ARG A 115 -5.18 -4.47 18.72
CA ARG A 115 -4.15 -4.75 17.72
C ARG A 115 -4.71 -5.54 16.54
N LEU A 116 -5.52 -6.56 16.81
CA LEU A 116 -6.20 -7.33 15.76
C LEU A 116 -7.14 -6.45 14.92
N ARG A 117 -7.96 -5.61 15.58
CA ARG A 117 -8.85 -4.66 14.89
C ARG A 117 -8.06 -3.69 14.00
N LEU A 118 -6.91 -3.22 14.46
CA LEU A 118 -6.07 -2.28 13.71
C LEU A 118 -5.47 -2.93 12.46
N TYR A 119 -5.03 -4.19 12.53
CA TYR A 119 -4.55 -4.91 11.36
C TYR A 119 -5.66 -5.05 10.32
N GLY A 120 -6.83 -5.56 10.71
CA GLY A 120 -7.96 -5.68 9.79
C GLY A 120 -8.42 -4.33 9.23
N ALA A 121 -8.33 -3.24 9.99
CA ALA A 121 -8.67 -1.91 9.51
C ALA A 121 -7.64 -1.36 8.50
N GLN A 122 -6.34 -1.65 8.68
CA GLN A 122 -5.30 -1.29 7.71
C GLN A 122 -5.44 -2.09 6.42
N ASP A 123 -5.71 -3.39 6.52
CA ASP A 123 -5.90 -4.25 5.36
C ASP A 123 -7.10 -3.79 4.53
N ARG A 124 -8.24 -3.51 5.18
CA ARG A 124 -9.42 -2.94 4.50
C ARG A 124 -9.15 -1.58 3.86
N ALA A 125 -8.35 -0.71 4.51
CA ALA A 125 -8.00 0.60 3.94
C ALA A 125 -7.14 0.46 2.67
N LEU A 126 -6.22 -0.51 2.65
CA LEU A 126 -5.42 -0.84 1.48
C LEU A 126 -6.29 -1.44 0.38
N GLU A 127 -7.15 -2.40 0.73
CA GLU A 127 -8.07 -3.04 -0.20
C GLU A 127 -9.00 -2.00 -0.87
N GLN A 128 -9.57 -1.07 -0.11
CA GLN A 128 -10.40 0.01 -0.66
C GLN A 128 -9.63 0.96 -1.59
N PHE A 129 -8.37 1.27 -1.26
CA PHE A 129 -7.52 2.08 -2.13
C PHE A 129 -7.24 1.34 -3.44
N PHE A 130 -6.84 0.07 -3.36
CA PHE A 130 -6.56 -0.73 -4.54
C PHE A 130 -7.81 -0.96 -5.39
N LYS A 131 -8.99 -1.17 -4.78
CA LYS A 131 -10.28 -1.23 -5.49
C LYS A 131 -10.54 0.01 -6.34
N LYS A 132 -10.25 1.21 -5.83
CA LYS A 132 -10.45 2.44 -6.61
C LYS A 132 -9.40 2.62 -7.71
N VAL A 133 -8.14 2.38 -7.39
CA VAL A 133 -6.98 2.65 -8.25
C VAL A 133 -6.85 1.65 -9.39
N TYR A 134 -6.94 0.36 -9.09
CA TYR A 134 -6.70 -0.69 -10.09
C TYR A 134 -7.93 -1.01 -10.93
N PHE A 135 -9.15 -0.76 -10.45
CA PHE A 135 -10.35 -1.32 -11.09
C PHE A 135 -11.20 -0.30 -11.84
N ASN A 136 -11.31 0.96 -11.38
CA ASN A 136 -12.21 1.91 -12.03
C ASN A 136 -11.47 2.87 -12.99
N GLU A 137 -10.45 3.56 -12.49
CA GLU A 137 -9.83 4.65 -13.25
C GLU A 137 -8.80 4.14 -14.27
N SER A 138 -8.08 3.05 -13.97
CA SER A 138 -7.11 2.46 -14.88
C SER A 138 -7.75 1.71 -16.04
N VAL A 139 -8.90 1.06 -15.84
CA VAL A 139 -9.59 0.27 -16.88
C VAL A 139 -10.29 1.21 -17.88
N ALA A 140 -10.93 2.27 -17.38
CA ALA A 140 -11.54 3.29 -18.24
C ALA A 140 -10.50 3.99 -19.14
N GLU A 141 -9.33 4.32 -18.60
CA GLU A 141 -8.25 4.90 -19.39
C GLU A 141 -7.65 3.90 -20.38
N ALA A 142 -7.43 2.64 -19.98
CA ALA A 142 -6.97 1.59 -20.88
C ALA A 142 -7.95 1.37 -22.04
N ARG A 143 -9.26 1.41 -21.76
CA ARG A 143 -10.32 1.36 -22.77
C ARG A 143 -10.21 2.53 -23.74
N ARG A 144 -10.16 3.75 -23.21
CA ARG A 144 -10.07 4.98 -24.02
C ARG A 144 -8.85 4.97 -24.93
N VAL A 145 -7.68 4.58 -24.42
CA VAL A 145 -6.44 4.55 -25.20
C VAL A 145 -6.48 3.46 -26.26
N THR A 146 -7.04 2.29 -25.94
CA THR A 146 -7.19 1.17 -26.90
C THR A 146 -8.16 1.54 -28.02
N GLU A 147 -9.34 2.08 -27.68
CA GLU A 147 -10.33 2.56 -28.65
C GLU A 147 -9.75 3.66 -29.54
N ALA A 148 -8.99 4.61 -28.97
CA ALA A 148 -8.31 5.66 -29.74
C ALA A 148 -7.22 5.11 -30.66
N CYS A 149 -6.51 4.04 -30.27
CA CYS A 149 -5.51 3.38 -31.09
C CYS A 149 -6.16 2.67 -32.29
N LEU A 150 -7.21 1.88 -32.04
CA LEU A 150 -7.97 1.18 -33.08
C LEU A 150 -8.62 2.17 -34.05
N ALA A 151 -9.21 3.26 -33.57
CA ALA A 151 -9.80 4.29 -34.42
C ALA A 151 -8.75 4.97 -35.33
N ARG A 152 -7.54 5.21 -34.82
CA ARG A 152 -6.43 5.75 -35.63
C ARG A 152 -5.95 4.75 -36.67
N TRP A 153 -5.92 3.47 -36.33
CA TRP A 153 -5.60 2.38 -37.26
C TRP A 153 -6.63 2.31 -38.40
N ASP A 154 -7.93 2.29 -38.08
CA ASP A 154 -9.01 2.21 -39.08
C ASP A 154 -8.98 3.42 -40.02
N ALA A 155 -8.78 4.63 -39.48
CA ALA A 155 -8.66 5.84 -40.27
C ALA A 155 -7.43 5.83 -41.21
N LEU A 156 -6.31 5.25 -40.76
CA LEU A 156 -5.11 5.10 -41.59
C LEU A 156 -5.36 4.10 -42.72
N VAL A 157 -5.90 2.93 -42.41
CA VAL A 157 -6.22 1.88 -43.38
C VAL A 157 -7.19 2.39 -44.45
N ALA A 158 -8.22 3.15 -44.06
CA ALA A 158 -9.21 3.70 -44.97
C ALA A 158 -8.64 4.74 -45.95
N ARG A 159 -7.61 5.48 -45.54
CA ARG A 159 -7.01 6.56 -46.35
C ARG A 159 -5.93 6.06 -47.34
N LEU A 160 -5.42 4.85 -47.15
CA LEU A 160 -4.36 4.31 -47.99
C LEU A 160 -4.90 3.66 -49.28
N PRO A 161 -4.15 3.76 -50.40
CA PRO A 161 -4.41 3.00 -51.61
C PRO A 161 -4.22 1.50 -51.38
N ASP A 162 -4.85 0.66 -52.19
CA ASP A 162 -5.01 -0.79 -51.93
C ASP A 162 -3.69 -1.55 -51.77
N ASP A 163 -2.64 -1.15 -52.48
CA ASP A 163 -1.31 -1.78 -52.38
C ASP A 163 -0.68 -1.54 -51.00
N GLU A 164 -0.72 -0.29 -50.54
CA GLU A 164 -0.10 0.14 -49.28
C GLU A 164 -0.91 -0.36 -48.10
N ARG A 165 -2.25 -0.31 -48.22
CA ARG A 165 -3.19 -0.91 -47.26
C ARG A 165 -2.89 -2.38 -47.03
N SER A 166 -2.74 -3.15 -48.11
CA SER A 166 -2.49 -4.59 -48.03
C SER A 166 -1.15 -4.91 -47.36
N LYS A 167 -0.10 -4.13 -47.63
CA LYS A 167 1.21 -4.26 -46.96
C LYS A 167 1.12 -3.93 -45.48
N LEU A 168 0.41 -2.86 -45.13
CA LEU A 168 0.22 -2.44 -43.75
C LEU A 168 -0.60 -3.46 -42.96
N GLN A 169 -1.72 -3.93 -43.51
CA GLN A 169 -2.56 -4.95 -42.87
C GLN A 169 -1.82 -6.27 -42.65
N ARG A 170 -1.00 -6.72 -43.61
CA ARG A 170 -0.16 -7.93 -43.41
C ARG A 170 0.86 -7.79 -42.29
N SER A 171 1.42 -6.60 -42.07
CA SER A 171 2.49 -6.38 -41.09
C SER A 171 2.00 -6.02 -39.68
N MET A 172 0.82 -5.39 -39.59
CA MET A 172 0.29 -4.82 -38.33
C MET A 172 -1.12 -5.30 -37.97
N GLY A 173 -1.88 -5.94 -38.87
CA GLY A 173 -3.25 -6.37 -38.61
C GLY A 173 -3.37 -7.34 -37.44
N LEU A 174 -2.47 -8.33 -37.36
CA LEU A 174 -2.44 -9.29 -36.25
C LEU A 174 -2.18 -8.61 -34.89
N LYS A 175 -1.36 -7.55 -34.87
CA LYS A 175 -1.04 -6.82 -33.64
C LYS A 175 -2.23 -6.00 -33.14
N MET A 176 -3.06 -5.46 -34.05
CA MET A 176 -4.29 -4.76 -33.66
C MET A 176 -5.33 -5.72 -33.10
N GLU A 177 -5.48 -6.90 -33.71
CA GLU A 177 -6.35 -7.96 -33.18
C GLU A 177 -5.86 -8.49 -31.82
N GLN A 178 -4.54 -8.66 -31.67
CA GLN A 178 -3.95 -9.02 -30.38
C GLN A 178 -4.21 -7.95 -29.31
N LEU A 179 -4.01 -6.67 -29.63
CA LEU A 179 -4.28 -5.56 -28.70
C LEU A 179 -5.75 -5.56 -28.25
N LYS A 180 -6.68 -5.80 -29.18
CA LYS A 180 -8.10 -5.90 -28.87
C LYS A 180 -8.40 -7.11 -27.97
N ALA A 181 -7.84 -8.27 -28.28
CA ALA A 181 -8.02 -9.48 -27.48
C ALA A 181 -7.42 -9.36 -26.07
N GLU A 182 -6.25 -8.72 -25.94
CA GLU A 182 -5.63 -8.45 -24.64
C GLU A 182 -6.49 -7.50 -23.81
N PHE A 183 -7.02 -6.43 -24.42
CA PHE A 183 -7.95 -5.55 -23.74
C PHE A 183 -9.24 -6.27 -23.33
N ASP A 184 -9.84 -7.06 -24.21
CA ASP A 184 -11.07 -7.82 -23.91
C ASP A 184 -10.86 -8.84 -22.78
N LEU A 185 -9.69 -9.49 -22.72
CA LEU A 185 -9.33 -10.39 -21.63
C LEU A 185 -9.22 -9.64 -20.29
N VAL A 186 -8.51 -8.50 -20.29
CA VAL A 186 -8.38 -7.64 -19.11
C VAL A 186 -9.74 -7.08 -18.69
N ALA A 187 -10.59 -6.69 -19.64
CA ALA A 187 -11.94 -6.21 -19.39
C ALA A 187 -12.80 -7.31 -18.75
N LYS A 188 -12.81 -8.54 -19.27
CA LYS A 188 -13.57 -9.67 -18.69
C LYS A 188 -13.13 -10.00 -17.28
N LEU A 189 -11.82 -10.03 -17.02
CA LEU A 189 -11.27 -10.29 -15.69
C LEU A 189 -11.59 -9.20 -14.65
N HIS A 190 -12.05 -8.03 -15.09
CA HIS A 190 -12.20 -6.85 -14.22
C HIS A 190 -13.58 -6.19 -14.26
N LEU A 191 -14.46 -6.50 -15.22
CA LEU A 191 -15.78 -5.89 -15.42
C LEU A 191 -16.95 -6.88 -15.41
N GLU A 192 -16.70 -8.19 -15.43
CA GLU A 192 -17.74 -9.20 -15.23
C GLU A 192 -17.72 -9.63 -13.75
N GLU A 193 -18.81 -9.32 -13.02
CA GLU A 193 -19.08 -9.79 -11.64
C GLU A 193 -19.33 -11.31 -11.58
#